data_AF-A0A951SCP9-F1
#
_entry.id   AF-A0A951SCP9-F1
#
_cell.length_a   1.000
_cell.length_b   1.000
_cell.length_c   1.000
_cell.angle_alpha   90.00
_cell.angle_beta   90.00
_cell.angle_gamma   90.00
#
_symmetry.space_group_name_H-M   'P 1'
#
loop_
_entity.id
_entity.type
_entity.pdbx_description
1 polymer ?
#
loop_
_entity_poly.entity_id
_entity_poly.type
_entity_poly.pdbx_seq_one_letter_code
_entity_poly.pdbx_strand_id
1 'polypeptide(L)'
;MNHLNAFLSSAKLVFLTHPPQHRQFVHNLENQHFVIEPAQRKRMVQGTVISAVTNHWFSVLRGKSVNENERFCAFVVGAATPLYDDLLDEAGLSHEAIIRAIEDEHHPHRNQIVLFHHLMQQAFDHIYLARDYRRYFELVVRSQKESQRQELPQPLDSNELTRLTAEKGGYATLLFRHILENPLREGEEDAIFALGQLLQYINDIFGLWFDLQKNRQTLITHSSNVSEMRETFYRLFEEMTSLSLSMDYPKRNTLDFLKLVSLVASRALVSLDHYDQLSAGSSTFNTKGFSRQQLVCDMEKLSSLTANMRHSIKLYNSFVKGK
;
A
#
# COMPACT_ATOMS: atom_id res chain seq x y z
N MET A 1 0.11 29.95 5.22
CA MET A 1 -0.65 29.28 4.13
C MET A 1 -1.68 28.37 4.78
N ASN A 2 -2.98 28.59 4.56
CA ASN A 2 -4.06 27.94 5.32
C ASN A 2 -3.96 26.41 5.18
N HIS A 3 -3.79 25.66 6.29
CA HIS A 3 -3.46 24.22 6.25
C HIS A 3 -4.45 23.42 5.39
N LEU A 4 -5.71 23.85 5.39
CA LEU A 4 -6.81 23.33 4.58
C LEU A 4 -6.51 23.38 3.07
N ASN A 5 -5.98 24.50 2.55
CA ASN A 5 -5.67 24.62 1.12
C ASN A 5 -4.57 23.67 0.66
N ALA A 6 -3.55 23.45 1.52
CA ALA A 6 -2.46 22.52 1.22
C ALA A 6 -2.87 21.05 1.47
N PHE A 7 -3.87 20.77 2.32
CA PHE A 7 -4.50 19.45 2.40
C PHE A 7 -5.40 19.18 1.18
N LEU A 8 -6.15 20.18 0.70
CA LEU A 8 -7.00 20.05 -0.49
C LEU A 8 -6.20 19.87 -1.78
N SER A 9 -5.05 20.54 -1.93
CA SER A 9 -4.14 20.32 -3.08
C SER A 9 -3.56 18.90 -3.07
N SER A 10 -3.20 18.40 -1.90
CA SER A 10 -2.69 17.03 -1.71
C SER A 10 -3.80 15.98 -1.92
N ALA A 11 -5.00 16.24 -1.42
CA ALA A 11 -6.18 15.41 -1.65
C ALA A 11 -6.57 15.36 -3.13
N LYS A 12 -6.37 16.45 -3.87
CA LYS A 12 -6.59 16.45 -5.32
C LYS A 12 -5.59 15.52 -6.03
N LEU A 13 -4.31 15.56 -5.65
CA LEU A 13 -3.25 14.70 -6.20
C LEU A 13 -3.44 13.21 -5.82
N VAL A 14 -3.92 12.94 -4.62
CA VAL A 14 -4.07 11.58 -4.08
C VAL A 14 -5.41 10.95 -4.48
N PHE A 15 -6.50 11.73 -4.55
CA PHE A 15 -7.87 11.19 -4.69
C PHE A 15 -8.60 11.63 -5.96
N LEU A 16 -8.20 12.71 -6.63
CA LEU A 16 -8.98 13.29 -7.75
C LEU A 16 -8.21 13.34 -9.07
N THR A 17 -6.90 13.06 -9.07
CA THR A 17 -6.14 12.96 -10.31
C THR A 17 -6.01 11.52 -10.75
N HIS A 18 -6.71 11.18 -11.84
CA HIS A 18 -6.14 10.30 -12.86
C HIS A 18 -5.53 11.18 -13.96
N PRO A 19 -4.20 11.27 -14.03
CA PRO A 19 -3.55 11.76 -15.21
C PRO A 19 -3.87 10.81 -16.38
N PRO A 20 -4.32 11.31 -17.54
CA PRO A 20 -4.35 10.55 -18.79
C PRO A 20 -3.10 9.69 -19.01
N GLN A 21 -1.95 10.10 -18.47
CA GLN A 21 -0.67 9.40 -18.50
C GLN A 21 -0.71 7.97 -17.91
N HIS A 22 -1.45 7.70 -16.81
CA HIS A 22 -1.49 6.34 -16.24
C HIS A 22 -2.27 5.38 -17.13
N ARG A 23 -3.41 5.84 -17.65
CA ARG A 23 -4.19 5.09 -18.65
C ARG A 23 -3.41 4.92 -19.94
N GLN A 24 -2.72 5.98 -20.38
CA GLN A 24 -1.87 5.94 -21.57
C GLN A 24 -0.73 4.95 -21.41
N PHE A 25 -0.08 4.88 -20.24
CA PHE A 25 0.98 3.91 -19.97
C PHE A 25 0.47 2.48 -20.12
N VAL A 26 -0.64 2.13 -19.46
CA VAL A 26 -1.23 0.78 -19.57
C VAL A 26 -1.71 0.50 -21.00
N HIS A 27 -2.29 1.50 -21.67
CA HIS A 27 -2.69 1.38 -23.08
C HIS A 27 -1.50 1.16 -24.03
N ASN A 28 -0.36 1.79 -23.76
CA ASN A 28 0.86 1.59 -24.55
C ASN A 28 1.39 0.15 -24.45
N LEU A 29 1.13 -0.57 -23.35
CA LEU A 29 1.48 -1.99 -23.23
C LEU A 29 0.64 -2.83 -24.20
N GLU A 30 -0.64 -2.49 -24.40
CA GLU A 30 -1.48 -3.19 -25.39
C GLU A 30 -1.00 -2.97 -26.82
N ASN A 31 -0.50 -1.75 -27.10
CA ASN A 31 0.11 -1.43 -28.39
C ASN A 31 1.43 -2.20 -28.62
N GLN A 32 2.01 -2.78 -27.58
CA GLN A 32 3.14 -3.73 -27.65
C GLN A 32 2.67 -5.20 -27.74
N HIS A 33 1.41 -5.43 -28.08
CA HIS A 33 0.79 -6.75 -28.26
C HIS A 33 0.54 -7.55 -26.98
N PHE A 34 0.58 -6.91 -25.80
CA PHE A 34 0.12 -7.56 -24.57
C PHE A 34 -1.40 -7.61 -24.50
N VAL A 35 -1.95 -8.78 -24.18
CA VAL A 35 -3.39 -8.96 -23.93
C VAL A 35 -3.68 -8.62 -22.47
N ILE A 36 -4.44 -7.55 -22.23
CA ILE A 36 -4.77 -7.04 -20.89
C ILE A 36 -6.29 -7.00 -20.70
N GLU A 37 -6.79 -7.89 -19.85
CA GLU A 37 -8.21 -7.97 -19.53
C GLU A 37 -8.72 -6.69 -18.84
N PRO A 38 -10.02 -6.31 -19.00
CA PRO A 38 -10.55 -5.08 -18.42
C PRO A 38 -10.37 -4.95 -16.90
N ALA A 39 -10.54 -6.05 -16.16
CA ALA A 39 -10.33 -6.07 -14.71
C ALA A 39 -8.86 -5.86 -14.34
N GLN A 40 -7.96 -6.54 -15.04
CA GLN A 40 -6.51 -6.40 -14.88
C GLN A 40 -6.04 -4.98 -15.20
N ARG A 41 -6.51 -4.40 -16.31
CA ARG A 41 -6.24 -3.00 -16.69
C ARG A 41 -6.60 -2.03 -15.58
N LYS A 42 -7.79 -2.17 -15.00
CA LYS A 42 -8.25 -1.30 -13.91
C LYS A 42 -7.28 -1.36 -12.73
N ARG A 43 -6.86 -2.56 -12.34
CA ARG A 43 -5.91 -2.76 -11.23
C ARG A 43 -4.51 -2.23 -11.54
N MET A 44 -4.00 -2.46 -12.75
CA MET A 44 -2.71 -1.89 -13.19
C MET A 44 -2.75 -0.36 -13.13
N VAL A 45 -3.80 0.29 -13.64
CA VAL A 45 -3.95 1.74 -13.55
C VAL A 45 -3.98 2.20 -12.09
N GLN A 46 -4.72 1.52 -11.21
CA GLN A 46 -4.73 1.83 -9.78
C GLN A 46 -3.35 1.66 -9.14
N GLY A 47 -2.63 0.58 -9.44
CA GLY A 47 -1.29 0.33 -8.94
C GLY A 47 -0.28 1.40 -9.37
N THR A 48 -0.34 1.86 -10.63
CA THR A 48 0.51 2.99 -11.09
C THR A 48 0.21 4.29 -10.33
N VAL A 49 -1.04 4.54 -9.94
CA VAL A 49 -1.41 5.72 -9.13
C VAL A 49 -0.87 5.59 -7.72
N ILE A 50 -1.04 4.42 -7.09
CA ILE A 50 -0.52 4.16 -5.73
C ILE A 50 1.01 4.33 -5.70
N SER A 51 1.71 3.78 -6.69
CA SER A 51 3.15 3.93 -6.86
C SER A 51 3.56 5.40 -7.01
N ALA A 52 2.84 6.17 -7.84
CA ALA A 52 3.14 7.59 -8.04
C ALA A 52 2.89 8.42 -6.77
N VAL A 53 1.85 8.13 -6.00
CA VAL A 53 1.59 8.78 -4.71
C VAL A 53 2.70 8.45 -3.71
N THR A 54 3.11 7.19 -3.63
CA THR A 54 4.18 6.73 -2.74
C THR A 54 5.51 7.40 -3.09
N ASN A 55 5.87 7.43 -4.37
CA ASN A 55 7.06 8.16 -4.82
C ASN A 55 6.97 9.66 -4.58
N HIS A 56 5.77 10.25 -4.68
CA HIS A 56 5.59 11.65 -4.35
C HIS A 56 5.90 11.92 -2.87
N TRP A 57 5.46 11.07 -1.95
CA TRP A 57 5.80 11.20 -0.53
C TRP A 57 7.31 11.26 -0.31
N PHE A 58 8.06 10.31 -0.88
CA PHE A 58 9.50 10.24 -0.71
C PHE A 58 10.23 11.38 -1.46
N SER A 59 9.68 11.86 -2.58
CA SER A 59 10.18 13.04 -3.28
C SER A 59 10.07 14.32 -2.43
N VAL A 60 8.97 14.45 -1.66
CA VAL A 60 8.76 15.54 -0.72
C VAL A 60 9.72 15.42 0.46
N LEU A 61 9.88 14.20 1.01
CA LEU A 61 10.82 13.94 2.09
C LEU A 61 12.26 14.34 1.72
N ARG A 62 12.74 13.92 0.55
CA ARG A 62 14.08 14.29 0.07
C ARG A 62 14.21 15.75 -0.39
N GLY A 63 13.09 16.47 -0.55
CA GLY A 63 13.06 17.85 -1.03
C GLY A 63 13.43 18.01 -2.51
N LYS A 64 13.25 16.96 -3.32
CA LYS A 64 13.54 16.97 -4.76
C LYS A 64 12.41 16.30 -5.53
N SER A 65 11.94 16.96 -6.60
CA SER A 65 10.91 16.43 -7.50
C SER A 65 11.30 15.08 -8.11
N VAL A 66 10.30 14.29 -8.49
CA VAL A 66 10.47 13.02 -9.23
C VAL A 66 10.92 13.33 -10.66
N ASN A 67 12.03 12.72 -11.10
CA ASN A 67 12.55 12.87 -12.47
C ASN A 67 11.80 11.95 -13.46
N GLU A 68 12.14 12.01 -14.75
CA GLU A 68 11.45 11.23 -15.78
C GLU A 68 11.67 9.71 -15.63
N ASN A 69 12.90 9.30 -15.31
CA ASN A 69 13.24 7.89 -15.13
C ASN A 69 12.55 7.30 -13.88
N GLU A 70 12.57 8.02 -12.76
CA GLU A 70 11.87 7.63 -11.54
C GLU A 70 10.35 7.53 -11.76
N ARG A 71 9.77 8.44 -12.57
CA ARG A 71 8.35 8.40 -12.94
C ARG A 71 8.03 7.19 -13.81
N PHE A 72 8.88 6.88 -14.78
CA PHE A 72 8.76 5.68 -15.60
C PHE A 72 8.81 4.42 -14.74
N CYS A 73 9.83 4.30 -13.88
CA CYS A 73 9.95 3.19 -12.94
C CYS A 73 8.73 3.09 -12.00
N ALA A 74 8.18 4.23 -11.55
CA ALA A 74 6.93 4.24 -10.77
C ALA A 74 5.77 3.58 -11.51
N PHE A 75 5.60 3.87 -12.81
CA PHE A 75 4.56 3.27 -13.62
C PHE A 75 4.80 1.78 -13.85
N VAL A 76 6.04 1.40 -14.16
CA VAL A 76 6.43 0.00 -14.37
C VAL A 76 6.17 -0.84 -13.12
N VAL A 77 6.74 -0.44 -11.98
CA VAL A 77 6.59 -1.17 -10.71
C VAL A 77 5.13 -1.18 -10.27
N GLY A 78 4.44 -0.04 -10.35
CA GLY A 78 3.03 0.05 -9.97
C GLY A 78 2.10 -0.79 -10.85
N ALA A 79 2.41 -0.98 -12.13
CA ALA A 79 1.66 -1.85 -13.02
C ALA A 79 1.99 -3.33 -12.77
N ALA A 80 3.23 -3.65 -12.39
CA ALA A 80 3.67 -5.02 -12.10
C ALA A 80 3.09 -5.57 -10.80
N THR A 81 2.96 -4.75 -9.75
CA THR A 81 2.48 -5.17 -8.43
C THR A 81 1.14 -5.93 -8.46
N PRO A 82 0.03 -5.39 -9.02
CA PRO A 82 -1.23 -6.13 -9.03
C PRO A 82 -1.18 -7.39 -9.89
N LEU A 83 -0.33 -7.44 -10.94
CA LEU A 83 -0.14 -8.67 -11.72
C LEU A 83 0.52 -9.75 -10.88
N TYR A 84 1.50 -9.38 -10.08
CA TYR A 84 2.19 -10.29 -9.18
C TYR A 84 1.26 -10.80 -8.09
N ASP A 85 0.50 -9.89 -7.45
CA ASP A 85 -0.48 -10.26 -6.43
C ASP A 85 -1.50 -11.26 -6.96
N ASP A 86 -2.01 -11.07 -8.17
CA ASP A 86 -3.00 -11.96 -8.79
C ASP A 86 -2.41 -13.34 -9.13
N LEU A 87 -1.16 -13.39 -9.59
CA LEU A 87 -0.49 -14.67 -9.85
C LEU A 87 -0.29 -15.48 -8.56
N LEU A 88 -0.10 -14.81 -7.42
CA LEU A 88 0.08 -15.48 -6.14
C LEU A 88 -1.26 -15.80 -5.46
N ASP A 89 -2.14 -14.81 -5.31
CA ASP A 89 -3.34 -14.89 -4.47
C ASP A 89 -4.57 -15.45 -5.21
N GLU A 90 -4.65 -15.31 -6.53
CA GLU A 90 -5.77 -15.84 -7.34
C GLU A 90 -5.37 -17.11 -8.10
N ALA A 91 -4.19 -17.12 -8.72
CA ALA A 91 -3.69 -18.30 -9.44
C ALA A 91 -2.95 -19.31 -8.54
N GLY A 92 -2.65 -18.95 -7.28
CA GLY A 92 -2.01 -19.86 -6.32
C GLY A 92 -0.57 -20.24 -6.67
N LEU A 93 0.11 -19.48 -7.52
CA LEU A 93 1.47 -19.78 -7.96
C LEU A 93 2.47 -19.36 -6.88
N SER A 94 3.62 -20.05 -6.84
CA SER A 94 4.79 -19.54 -6.11
C SER A 94 5.62 -18.63 -7.02
N HIS A 95 6.49 -17.80 -6.44
CA HIS A 95 7.45 -17.01 -7.23
C HIS A 95 8.26 -17.89 -8.18
N GLU A 96 8.77 -19.03 -7.69
CA GLU A 96 9.55 -19.98 -8.48
C GLU A 96 8.71 -20.62 -9.60
N ALA A 97 7.42 -20.84 -9.37
CA ALA A 97 6.50 -21.32 -10.40
C ALA A 97 6.27 -20.27 -11.49
N ILE A 98 6.09 -19.00 -11.12
CA ILE A 98 5.97 -17.87 -12.06
C ILE A 98 7.20 -17.80 -12.95
N ILE A 99 8.41 -17.87 -12.37
CA ILE A 99 9.66 -17.80 -13.12
C ILE A 99 9.79 -18.99 -14.09
N ARG A 100 9.49 -20.22 -13.65
CA ARG A 100 9.55 -21.39 -14.54
C ARG A 100 8.52 -21.33 -15.68
N ALA A 101 7.37 -20.72 -15.44
CA ALA A 101 6.28 -20.64 -16.41
C ALA A 101 6.47 -19.55 -17.48
N ILE A 102 7.55 -18.76 -17.44
CA ILE A 102 7.86 -17.75 -18.47
C ILE A 102 8.00 -18.39 -19.86
N GLU A 103 8.63 -19.57 -19.93
CA GLU A 103 8.92 -20.30 -21.16
C GLU A 103 7.78 -21.27 -21.57
N ASP A 104 6.78 -21.47 -20.71
CA ASP A 104 5.65 -22.37 -20.99
C ASP A 104 4.57 -21.64 -21.80
N GLU A 105 4.57 -21.85 -23.12
CA GLU A 105 3.61 -21.25 -24.05
C GLU A 105 2.15 -21.67 -23.79
N HIS A 106 1.92 -22.80 -23.11
CA HIS A 106 0.59 -23.34 -22.87
C HIS A 106 0.06 -23.05 -21.46
N HIS A 107 0.81 -22.30 -20.65
CA HIS A 107 0.40 -22.00 -19.27
C HIS A 107 -0.92 -21.21 -19.23
N PRO A 108 -1.89 -21.57 -18.37
CA PRO A 108 -3.21 -20.89 -18.31
C PRO A 108 -3.13 -19.38 -18.06
N HIS A 109 -2.08 -18.93 -17.35
CA HIS A 109 -1.83 -17.52 -17.01
C HIS A 109 -0.72 -16.87 -17.85
N ARG A 110 -0.39 -17.42 -19.03
CA ARG A 110 0.78 -17.02 -19.84
C ARG A 110 0.86 -15.52 -20.14
N ASN A 111 -0.25 -14.90 -20.53
CA ASN A 111 -0.29 -13.46 -20.85
C ASN A 111 0.15 -12.60 -19.66
N GLN A 112 -0.36 -12.91 -18.47
CA GLN A 112 -0.05 -12.19 -17.25
C GLN A 112 1.38 -12.42 -16.77
N ILE A 113 1.87 -13.67 -16.83
CA ILE A 113 3.24 -14.03 -16.45
C ILE A 113 4.25 -13.26 -17.30
N VAL A 114 4.06 -13.23 -18.62
CA VAL A 114 5.00 -12.56 -19.51
C VAL A 114 4.89 -11.05 -19.47
N LEU A 115 3.70 -10.49 -19.25
CA LEU A 115 3.57 -9.06 -18.97
C LEU A 115 4.26 -8.67 -17.66
N PHE A 116 4.07 -9.44 -16.58
CA PHE A 116 4.76 -9.23 -15.31
C PHE A 116 6.28 -9.31 -15.49
N HIS A 117 6.77 -10.35 -16.16
CA HIS A 117 8.19 -10.52 -16.41
C HIS A 117 8.78 -9.35 -17.22
N HIS A 118 8.09 -8.92 -18.29
CA HIS A 118 8.50 -7.77 -19.09
C HIS A 118 8.63 -6.49 -18.26
N LEU A 119 7.63 -6.19 -17.43
CA LEU A 119 7.67 -5.01 -16.54
C LEU A 119 8.79 -5.14 -15.49
N MET A 120 9.00 -6.32 -14.91
CA MET A 120 10.09 -6.51 -13.96
C MET A 120 11.47 -6.34 -14.59
N GLN A 121 11.68 -6.81 -15.83
CA GLN A 121 12.90 -6.54 -16.58
C GLN A 121 13.12 -5.03 -16.76
N GLN A 122 12.08 -4.30 -17.19
CA GLN A 122 12.16 -2.84 -17.30
C GLN A 122 12.53 -2.16 -15.98
N ALA A 123 11.96 -2.61 -14.85
CA ALA A 123 12.31 -2.08 -13.53
C ALA A 123 13.79 -2.34 -13.20
N PHE A 124 14.29 -3.55 -13.40
CA PHE A 124 15.69 -3.87 -13.12
C PHE A 124 16.69 -3.14 -14.03
N ASP A 125 16.31 -2.85 -15.27
CA ASP A 125 17.17 -2.15 -16.23
C ASP A 125 17.23 -0.63 -15.98
N HIS A 126 16.17 -0.04 -15.43
CA HIS A 126 16.05 1.42 -15.30
C HIS A 126 16.25 1.95 -13.87
N ILE A 127 16.10 1.12 -12.84
CA ILE A 127 16.28 1.56 -11.45
C ILE A 127 17.76 1.77 -11.15
N TYR A 128 18.11 2.99 -10.76
CA TYR A 128 19.50 3.41 -10.51
C TYR A 128 20.17 2.60 -9.39
N LEU A 129 19.47 2.39 -8.27
CA LEU A 129 19.95 1.62 -7.12
C LEU A 129 19.59 0.13 -7.27
N ALA A 130 19.93 -0.48 -8.42
CA ALA A 130 19.48 -1.81 -8.82
C ALA A 130 19.81 -2.92 -7.80
N ARG A 131 20.95 -2.82 -7.10
CA ARG A 131 21.34 -3.79 -6.06
C ARG A 131 20.39 -3.77 -4.87
N ASP A 132 20.10 -2.58 -4.34
CA ASP A 132 19.22 -2.44 -3.18
C ASP A 132 17.78 -2.75 -3.56
N TYR A 133 17.34 -2.32 -4.74
CA TYR A 133 16.03 -2.69 -5.28
C TYR A 133 15.87 -4.21 -5.38
N ARG A 134 16.87 -4.93 -5.91
CA ARG A 134 16.85 -6.41 -5.98
C ARG A 134 16.79 -7.04 -4.58
N ARG A 135 17.56 -6.53 -3.62
CA ARG A 135 17.51 -6.98 -2.23
C ARG A 135 16.10 -6.85 -1.65
N TYR A 136 15.45 -5.69 -1.78
CA TYR A 136 14.08 -5.53 -1.27
C TYR A 136 13.06 -6.33 -2.06
N PHE A 137 13.26 -6.56 -3.35
CA PHE A 137 12.41 -7.43 -4.14
C PHE A 137 12.46 -8.87 -3.60
N GLU A 138 13.65 -9.39 -3.31
CA GLU A 138 13.82 -10.71 -2.68
C GLU A 138 13.17 -10.78 -1.29
N LEU A 139 13.26 -9.70 -0.50
CA LEU A 139 12.58 -9.61 0.80
C LEU A 139 11.05 -9.61 0.65
N VAL A 140 10.50 -8.91 -0.34
CA VAL A 140 9.07 -8.95 -0.67
C VAL A 140 8.63 -10.36 -1.09
N VAL A 141 9.41 -11.03 -1.95
CA VAL A 141 9.14 -12.41 -2.35
C VAL A 141 9.09 -13.33 -1.12
N ARG A 142 10.06 -13.19 -0.20
CA ARG A 142 10.13 -13.97 1.03
C ARG A 142 8.96 -13.67 1.97
N SER A 143 8.64 -12.41 2.22
CA SER A 143 7.54 -12.03 3.12
C SER A 143 6.18 -12.44 2.57
N GLN A 144 6.00 -12.37 1.24
CA GLN A 144 4.77 -12.81 0.61
C GLN A 144 4.59 -14.33 0.72
N LYS A 145 5.66 -15.11 0.50
CA LYS A 145 5.66 -16.57 0.72
C LYS A 145 5.31 -16.91 2.18
N GLU A 146 5.93 -16.22 3.12
CA GLU A 146 5.66 -16.43 4.55
C GLU A 146 4.22 -16.02 4.92
N SER A 147 3.67 -14.97 4.29
CA SER A 147 2.29 -14.52 4.51
C SER A 147 1.22 -15.53 4.08
N GLN A 148 1.55 -16.52 3.25
CA GLN A 148 0.63 -17.62 2.90
C GLN A 148 0.21 -18.43 4.12
N ARG A 149 1.00 -18.40 5.21
CA ARG A 149 0.62 -18.99 6.50
C ARG A 149 -0.67 -18.39 7.07
N GLN A 150 -1.02 -17.17 6.70
CA GLN A 150 -2.25 -16.50 7.12
C GLN A 150 -3.50 -17.18 6.54
N GLU A 151 -3.38 -18.02 5.51
CA GLU A 151 -4.51 -18.74 4.91
C GLU A 151 -4.58 -20.20 5.37
N LEU A 152 -3.61 -20.64 6.19
CA LEU A 152 -3.60 -21.99 6.72
C LEU A 152 -4.61 -22.13 7.87
N PRO A 153 -5.16 -23.34 8.11
CA PRO A 153 -6.10 -23.57 9.22
C PRO A 153 -5.49 -23.42 10.61
N GLN A 154 -4.16 -23.50 10.73
CA GLN A 154 -3.47 -23.39 12.02
C GLN A 154 -3.54 -21.93 12.52
N PRO A 155 -4.06 -21.68 13.73
CA PRO A 155 -4.15 -20.32 14.25
C PRO A 155 -2.76 -19.72 14.46
N LEU A 156 -2.58 -18.49 13.99
CA LEU A 156 -1.38 -17.68 14.23
C LEU A 156 -1.59 -16.83 15.48
N ASP A 157 -0.53 -16.67 16.28
CA ASP A 157 -0.61 -15.76 17.42
C ASP A 157 -0.48 -14.28 17.02
N SER A 158 -0.79 -13.38 17.94
CA SER A 158 -0.77 -11.93 17.67
C SER A 158 0.63 -11.39 17.32
N ASN A 159 1.70 -11.98 17.85
CA ASN A 159 3.07 -11.57 17.54
C ASN A 159 3.44 -12.02 16.12
N GLU A 160 3.05 -13.23 15.73
CA GLU A 160 3.23 -13.73 14.38
C GLU A 160 2.47 -12.86 13.37
N LEU A 161 1.19 -12.57 13.61
CA LEU A 161 0.40 -11.68 12.75
C LEU A 161 1.03 -10.29 12.65
N THR A 162 1.49 -9.74 13.78
CA THR A 162 2.18 -8.43 13.79
C THR A 162 3.44 -8.46 12.93
N ARG A 163 4.26 -9.50 13.03
CA ARG A 163 5.47 -9.67 12.22
C ARG A 163 5.12 -9.80 10.73
N LEU A 164 4.14 -10.64 10.37
CA LEU A 164 3.73 -10.84 8.98
C LEU A 164 3.20 -9.55 8.36
N THR A 165 2.35 -8.80 9.07
CA THR A 165 1.86 -7.48 8.65
C THR A 165 3.03 -6.51 8.45
N ALA A 166 3.99 -6.49 9.38
CA ALA A 166 5.15 -5.60 9.31
C ALA A 166 6.09 -5.93 8.14
N GLU A 167 6.50 -7.18 7.98
CA GLU A 167 7.41 -7.60 6.91
C GLU A 167 6.78 -7.39 5.53
N LYS A 168 5.51 -7.77 5.35
CA LYS A 168 4.81 -7.63 4.06
C LYS A 168 4.70 -6.16 3.64
N GLY A 169 4.20 -5.30 4.53
CA GLY A 169 4.04 -3.89 4.25
C GLY A 169 5.37 -3.13 4.18
N GLY A 170 6.25 -3.40 5.14
CA GLY A 170 7.54 -2.74 5.30
C GLY A 170 8.48 -2.98 4.13
N TYR A 171 8.69 -4.23 3.72
CA TYR A 171 9.54 -4.53 2.56
C TYR A 171 8.94 -4.05 1.25
N ALA A 172 7.62 -4.13 1.07
CA ALA A 172 6.96 -3.57 -0.11
C ALA A 172 7.18 -2.05 -0.19
N THR A 173 7.01 -1.33 0.92
CA THR A 173 7.17 0.13 0.94
C THR A 173 8.63 0.53 0.72
N LEU A 174 9.59 -0.21 1.27
CA LEU A 174 11.01 -0.03 0.99
C LEU A 174 11.36 -0.32 -0.48
N LEU A 175 10.75 -1.32 -1.10
CA LEU A 175 10.90 -1.57 -2.54
C LEU A 175 10.47 -0.36 -3.36
N PHE A 176 9.30 0.23 -3.07
CA PHE A 176 8.84 1.45 -3.73
C PHE A 176 9.77 2.63 -3.48
N ARG A 177 10.34 2.76 -2.28
CA ARG A 177 11.31 3.84 -1.98
C ARG A 177 12.55 3.79 -2.87
N HIS A 178 12.99 2.60 -3.26
CA HIS A 178 14.17 2.40 -4.11
C HIS A 178 13.93 2.65 -5.59
N ILE A 179 12.72 3.07 -5.97
CA ILE A 179 12.48 3.67 -7.30
C ILE A 179 13.22 5.02 -7.43
N LEU A 180 13.35 5.76 -6.32
CA LEU A 180 14.07 7.03 -6.31
C LEU A 180 15.59 6.79 -6.30
N GLU A 181 16.31 7.59 -7.08
CA GLU A 181 17.74 7.37 -7.35
C GLU A 181 18.67 7.67 -6.17
N ASN A 182 18.19 8.38 -5.16
CA ASN A 182 19.00 8.76 -4.01
C ASN A 182 19.03 7.66 -2.95
N PRO A 183 20.19 7.42 -2.31
CA PRO A 183 20.31 6.46 -1.22
C PRO A 183 19.43 6.87 -0.03
N LEU A 184 19.16 5.91 0.83
CA LEU A 184 18.52 6.15 2.12
C LEU A 184 19.44 6.99 3.03
N ARG A 185 18.83 7.84 3.84
CA ARG A 185 19.51 8.54 4.94
C ARG A 185 19.41 7.75 6.24
N GLU A 186 20.19 8.17 7.23
CA GLU A 186 20.13 7.59 8.57
C GLU A 186 18.71 7.67 9.15
N GLY A 187 18.23 6.55 9.71
CA GLY A 187 16.88 6.39 10.26
C GLY A 187 15.76 6.23 9.21
N GLU A 188 16.04 6.41 7.91
CA GLU A 188 15.01 6.36 6.88
C GLU A 188 14.48 4.94 6.64
N GLU A 189 15.34 3.92 6.69
CA GLU A 189 14.92 2.52 6.50
C GLU A 189 13.86 2.12 7.55
N ASP A 190 14.12 2.42 8.82
CA ASP A 190 13.21 2.09 9.93
C ASP A 190 11.89 2.86 9.84
N ALA A 191 11.95 4.15 9.53
CA ALA A 191 10.75 4.98 9.36
C ALA A 191 9.87 4.50 8.20
N ILE A 192 10.48 4.10 7.09
CA ILE A 192 9.76 3.57 5.92
C ILE A 192 9.22 2.17 6.17
N PHE A 193 9.97 1.32 6.89
CA PHE A 193 9.49 0.01 7.30
C PHE A 193 8.24 0.13 8.19
N ALA A 194 8.28 1.02 9.19
CA ALA A 194 7.15 1.32 10.07
C ALA A 194 5.95 1.93 9.29
N LEU A 195 6.21 2.80 8.31
CA LEU A 195 5.16 3.26 7.40
C LEU A 195 4.53 2.09 6.64
N GLY A 196 5.33 1.16 6.14
CA GLY A 196 4.81 -0.01 5.45
C GLY A 196 3.95 -0.89 6.34
N GLN A 197 4.35 -1.14 7.58
CA GLN A 197 3.52 -1.85 8.56
C GLN A 197 2.16 -1.17 8.77
N LEU A 198 2.17 0.16 8.95
CA LEU A 198 0.93 0.95 9.06
C LEU A 198 0.07 0.81 7.80
N LEU A 199 0.66 0.91 6.60
CA LEU A 199 -0.07 0.79 5.34
C LEU A 199 -0.67 -0.61 5.15
N GLN A 200 0.04 -1.67 5.52
CA GLN A 200 -0.51 -3.03 5.47
C GLN A 200 -1.65 -3.21 6.48
N TYR A 201 -1.51 -2.66 7.69
CA TYR A 201 -2.59 -2.68 8.68
C TYR A 201 -3.85 -1.94 8.18
N ILE A 202 -3.67 -0.79 7.52
CA ILE A 202 -4.75 -0.06 6.87
C ILE A 202 -5.36 -0.90 5.73
N ASN A 203 -4.53 -1.57 4.93
CA ASN A 203 -5.00 -2.45 3.87
C ASN A 203 -5.88 -3.59 4.42
N ASP A 204 -5.48 -4.23 5.52
CA ASP A 204 -6.26 -5.29 6.16
C ASP A 204 -7.61 -4.77 6.71
N ILE A 205 -7.67 -3.50 7.17
CA ILE A 205 -8.94 -2.85 7.54
C ILE A 205 -9.86 -2.75 6.32
N PHE A 206 -9.35 -2.27 5.18
CA PHE A 206 -10.14 -2.17 3.95
C PHE A 206 -10.52 -3.55 3.37
N GLY A 207 -9.63 -4.53 3.55
CA GLY A 207 -9.72 -5.88 3.03
C GLY A 207 -10.61 -6.82 3.84
N LEU A 208 -11.12 -6.39 5.00
CA LEU A 208 -11.80 -7.27 5.98
C LEU A 208 -12.82 -8.24 5.36
N TRP A 209 -13.70 -7.76 4.46
CA TRP A 209 -14.67 -8.65 3.81
C TRP A 209 -13.99 -9.76 3.00
N PHE A 210 -12.99 -9.41 2.19
CA PHE A 210 -12.27 -10.36 1.35
C PHE A 210 -11.46 -11.34 2.19
N ASP A 211 -10.78 -10.86 3.23
CA ASP A 211 -10.00 -11.70 4.13
C ASP A 211 -10.88 -12.71 4.86
N LEU A 212 -12.08 -12.30 5.31
CA LEU A 212 -13.06 -13.23 5.88
C LEU A 212 -13.53 -14.30 4.87
N GLN A 213 -13.75 -13.95 3.60
CA GLN A 213 -14.14 -14.94 2.57
C GLN A 213 -13.03 -15.96 2.30
N LYS A 214 -11.77 -15.56 2.43
CA LYS A 214 -10.60 -16.42 2.24
C LYS A 214 -10.16 -17.15 3.52
N ASN A 215 -10.86 -16.97 4.65
CA ASN A 215 -10.42 -17.41 5.98
C ASN A 215 -9.00 -16.92 6.33
N ARG A 216 -8.63 -15.73 5.83
CA ARG A 216 -7.31 -15.16 6.04
C ARG A 216 -7.19 -14.53 7.43
N GLN A 217 -6.16 -14.96 8.14
CA GLN A 217 -5.79 -14.53 9.48
C GLN A 217 -4.99 -13.23 9.41
N THR A 218 -5.56 -12.12 9.88
CA THR A 218 -4.93 -10.80 9.97
C THR A 218 -5.17 -10.24 11.37
N LEU A 219 -4.45 -9.17 11.73
CA LEU A 219 -4.72 -8.46 12.99
C LEU A 219 -6.18 -7.97 13.09
N ILE A 220 -6.80 -7.68 11.94
CA ILE A 220 -8.19 -7.21 11.87
C ILE A 220 -9.17 -8.38 12.00
N THR A 221 -8.96 -9.50 11.32
CA THR A 221 -9.84 -10.67 11.43
C THR A 221 -9.73 -11.38 12.79
N HIS A 222 -8.63 -11.19 13.50
CA HIS A 222 -8.43 -11.69 14.87
C HIS A 222 -9.01 -10.78 15.96
N SER A 223 -9.27 -9.51 15.64
CA SER A 223 -9.85 -8.59 16.61
C SER A 223 -11.38 -8.62 16.51
N SER A 224 -12.02 -8.81 17.65
CA SER A 224 -13.47 -8.65 17.79
C SER A 224 -13.84 -7.30 18.39
N ASN A 225 -12.92 -6.33 18.45
CA ASN A 225 -13.12 -5.06 19.14
C ASN A 225 -12.55 -3.90 18.32
N VAL A 226 -13.42 -3.05 17.80
CA VAL A 226 -13.03 -1.90 16.97
C VAL A 226 -12.15 -0.91 17.76
N SER A 227 -12.32 -0.81 19.08
CA SER A 227 -11.45 0.02 19.93
C SER A 227 -10.00 -0.48 19.90
N GLU A 228 -9.78 -1.79 20.04
CA GLU A 228 -8.44 -2.39 19.96
C GLU A 228 -7.82 -2.20 18.58
N MET A 229 -8.63 -2.33 17.51
CA MET A 229 -8.18 -2.05 16.15
C MET A 229 -7.72 -0.59 16.01
N ARG A 230 -8.44 0.34 16.63
CA ARG A 230 -8.14 1.77 16.61
C ARG A 230 -6.91 2.13 17.46
N GLU A 231 -6.76 1.51 18.62
CA GLU A 231 -5.57 1.66 19.47
C GLU A 231 -4.32 1.17 18.75
N THR A 232 -4.41 0.01 18.08
CA THR A 232 -3.31 -0.52 17.25
C THR A 232 -2.96 0.45 16.11
N PHE A 233 -3.95 1.01 15.42
CA PHE A 233 -3.72 2.04 14.40
C PHE A 233 -2.95 3.24 14.97
N TYR A 234 -3.40 3.80 16.10
CA TYR A 234 -2.75 4.97 16.69
C TYR A 234 -1.32 4.68 17.14
N ARG A 235 -1.07 3.50 17.73
CA ARG A 235 0.28 3.06 18.11
C ARG A 235 1.21 3.00 16.90
N LEU A 236 0.78 2.33 15.82
CA LEU A 236 1.57 2.22 14.58
C LEU A 236 1.81 3.60 13.94
N PHE A 237 0.80 4.48 13.97
CA PHE A 237 0.93 5.84 13.45
C PHE A 237 1.92 6.68 14.26
N GLU A 238 1.87 6.59 15.59
CA GLU A 238 2.79 7.29 16.48
C GLU A 238 4.23 6.81 16.33
N GLU A 239 4.43 5.50 16.24
CA GLU A 239 5.74 4.87 16.02
C GLU A 239 6.37 5.35 14.71
N MET A 240 5.64 5.22 13.59
CA MET A 240 6.07 5.71 12.28
C MET A 240 6.37 7.22 12.31
N THR A 241 5.53 8.01 12.98
CA THR A 241 5.74 9.47 13.09
C THR A 241 7.00 9.79 13.89
N SER A 242 7.24 9.09 14.99
CA SER A 242 8.40 9.32 15.86
C SER A 242 9.70 8.96 15.15
N LEU A 243 9.74 7.81 14.48
CA LEU A 243 10.86 7.41 13.62
C LEU A 243 11.09 8.45 12.50
N SER A 244 10.01 8.88 11.85
CA SER A 244 10.10 9.87 10.77
C SER A 244 10.69 11.20 11.22
N LEU A 245 10.31 11.69 12.40
CA LEU A 245 10.82 12.93 13.00
C LEU A 245 12.30 12.82 13.44
N SER A 246 12.81 11.60 13.62
CA SER A 246 14.21 11.34 13.98
C SER A 246 15.15 11.17 12.78
N MET A 247 14.62 11.07 11.56
CA MET A 247 15.44 10.92 10.35
C MET A 247 16.33 12.14 10.11
N ASP A 248 17.46 11.93 9.45
CA ASP A 248 18.34 13.00 8.99
C ASP A 248 17.79 13.74 7.75
N TYR A 249 16.60 14.33 7.86
CA TYR A 249 15.98 15.18 6.84
C TYR A 249 15.66 16.57 7.40
N PRO A 250 15.61 17.62 6.54
CA PRO A 250 15.14 18.92 6.99
C PRO A 250 13.75 18.82 7.61
N LYS A 251 13.57 19.34 8.84
CA LYS A 251 12.31 19.24 9.59
C LYS A 251 11.07 19.62 8.75
N ARG A 252 11.19 20.65 7.92
CA ARG A 252 10.10 21.06 7.01
C ARG A 252 9.67 19.94 6.05
N ASN A 253 10.62 19.25 5.42
CA ASN A 253 10.33 18.17 4.48
C ASN A 253 9.65 16.99 5.19
N THR A 254 10.15 16.63 6.38
CA THR A 254 9.56 15.59 7.21
C THR A 254 8.12 15.92 7.59
N LEU A 255 7.84 17.17 7.99
CA LEU A 255 6.49 17.62 8.31
C LEU A 255 5.57 17.60 7.08
N ASP A 256 6.06 18.03 5.92
CA ASP A 256 5.30 17.99 4.67
C ASP A 256 5.01 16.54 4.22
N PHE A 257 5.98 15.62 4.37
CA PHE A 257 5.80 14.18 4.17
C PHE A 257 4.73 13.59 5.12
N LEU A 258 4.83 13.83 6.42
CA LEU A 258 3.88 13.34 7.42
C LEU A 258 2.47 13.89 7.21
N LYS A 259 2.35 15.10 6.67
CA LYS A 259 1.06 15.67 6.27
C LYS A 259 0.40 14.86 5.16
N LEU A 260 1.17 14.44 4.15
CA LEU A 260 0.67 13.62 3.05
C LEU A 260 0.32 12.21 3.52
N VAL A 261 1.15 11.60 4.35
CA VAL A 261 0.88 10.28 4.95
C VAL A 261 -0.38 10.32 5.81
N SER A 262 -0.54 11.35 6.64
CA SER A 262 -1.72 11.56 7.48
C SER A 262 -3.03 11.59 6.69
N LEU A 263 -3.00 12.05 5.43
CA LEU A 263 -4.17 12.12 4.55
C LEU A 263 -4.64 10.76 4.03
N VAL A 264 -3.70 9.84 3.81
CA VAL A 264 -4.01 8.47 3.40
C VAL A 264 -4.28 7.59 4.62
N ALA A 265 -3.49 7.71 5.68
CA ALA A 265 -3.66 6.93 6.90
C ALA A 265 -5.01 7.19 7.58
N SER A 266 -5.53 8.43 7.53
CA SER A 266 -6.84 8.77 8.11
C SER A 266 -8.01 8.02 7.50
N ARG A 267 -7.84 7.38 6.34
CA ARG A 267 -8.89 6.56 5.71
C ARG A 267 -9.25 5.35 6.57
N ALA A 268 -8.29 4.77 7.29
CA ALA A 268 -8.57 3.71 8.25
C ALA A 268 -9.53 4.18 9.34
N LEU A 269 -9.37 5.40 9.84
CA LEU A 269 -10.27 5.94 10.88
C LEU A 269 -11.71 6.08 10.37
N VAL A 270 -11.91 6.41 9.09
CA VAL A 270 -13.25 6.43 8.47
C VAL A 270 -13.86 5.03 8.43
N SER A 271 -13.08 4.01 8.09
CA SER A 271 -13.55 2.62 8.07
C SER A 271 -13.81 2.07 9.48
N LEU A 272 -12.98 2.44 10.46
CA LEU A 272 -13.20 2.06 11.85
C LEU A 272 -14.45 2.74 12.44
N ASP A 273 -14.71 4.02 12.12
CA ASP A 273 -15.97 4.69 12.53
C ASP A 273 -17.19 3.99 11.93
N HIS A 274 -17.06 3.46 10.71
CA HIS A 274 -18.09 2.66 10.06
C HIS A 274 -18.30 1.32 10.76
N TYR A 275 -17.22 0.65 11.21
CA TYR A 275 -17.31 -0.58 12.01
C TYR A 275 -17.90 -0.35 13.40
N ASP A 276 -17.57 0.77 14.05
CA ASP A 276 -18.18 1.20 15.32
C ASP A 276 -19.71 1.41 15.17
N GLN A 277 -20.16 1.93 14.02
CA GLN A 277 -21.60 2.06 13.75
C GLN A 277 -22.27 0.70 13.55
N LEU A 278 -21.60 -0.24 12.88
CA LEU A 278 -22.11 -1.59 12.67
C LEU A 278 -22.16 -2.42 13.94
N SER A 279 -21.25 -2.18 14.91
CA SER A 279 -21.31 -2.84 16.22
C SER A 279 -22.48 -2.34 17.08
N ALA A 280 -23.16 -1.26 16.68
CA ALA A 280 -24.30 -0.66 17.39
C ALA A 280 -24.02 -0.37 18.88
N GLY A 281 -22.76 -0.05 19.22
CA GLY A 281 -22.32 0.20 20.60
C GLY A 281 -22.05 -1.07 21.43
N SER A 282 -22.11 -2.26 20.82
CA SER A 282 -21.59 -3.49 21.40
C SER A 282 -20.07 -3.38 21.58
N SER A 283 -19.55 -3.90 22.69
CA SER A 283 -18.10 -4.11 22.89
C SER A 283 -17.51 -5.11 21.91
N THR A 284 -18.35 -5.94 21.29
CA THR A 284 -17.96 -7.00 20.37
C THR A 284 -18.44 -6.67 18.95
N PHE A 285 -17.49 -6.58 18.04
CA PHE A 285 -17.67 -6.49 16.60
C PHE A 285 -17.75 -7.90 16.01
N ASN A 286 -18.96 -8.46 16.01
CA ASN A 286 -19.22 -9.77 15.41
C ASN A 286 -19.49 -9.62 13.92
N THR A 287 -18.54 -10.04 13.09
CA THR A 287 -18.64 -9.96 11.63
C THR A 287 -19.53 -11.05 11.02
N LYS A 288 -19.96 -12.04 11.80
CA LYS A 288 -20.78 -13.15 11.32
C LYS A 288 -22.13 -12.66 10.80
N GLY A 289 -22.38 -12.89 9.52
CA GLY A 289 -23.64 -12.52 8.86
C GLY A 289 -23.66 -11.11 8.26
N PHE A 290 -22.57 -10.35 8.36
CA PHE A 290 -22.47 -9.09 7.63
C PHE A 290 -22.23 -9.31 6.13
N SER A 291 -22.97 -8.57 5.32
CA SER A 291 -22.84 -8.55 3.86
C SER A 291 -21.61 -7.74 3.40
N ARG A 292 -21.24 -7.89 2.12
CA ARG A 292 -20.20 -7.07 1.50
C ARG A 292 -20.52 -5.57 1.60
N GLN A 293 -21.77 -5.17 1.35
CA GLN A 293 -22.19 -3.77 1.42
C GLN A 293 -22.06 -3.19 2.84
N GLN A 294 -22.17 -4.04 3.87
CA GLN A 294 -21.92 -3.63 5.25
C GLN A 294 -20.43 -3.53 5.54
N LEU A 295 -19.60 -4.50 5.17
CA LEU A 295 -18.18 -4.49 5.57
C LEU A 295 -17.27 -3.60 4.70
N VAL A 296 -17.67 -3.29 3.47
CA VAL A 296 -16.88 -2.45 2.55
C VAL A 296 -17.24 -0.98 2.70
N CYS A 297 -16.29 -0.18 3.16
CA CYS A 297 -16.43 1.27 3.27
C CYS A 297 -16.20 1.94 1.90
N ASP A 298 -17.22 2.60 1.37
CA ASP A 298 -17.09 3.41 0.15
C ASP A 298 -16.43 4.75 0.47
N MET A 299 -15.15 4.85 0.11
CA MET A 299 -14.33 6.03 0.35
C MET A 299 -14.48 7.13 -0.71
N GLU A 300 -15.26 6.90 -1.77
CA GLU A 300 -15.53 7.90 -2.81
C GLU A 300 -16.75 8.77 -2.47
N LYS A 301 -17.57 8.37 -1.50
CA LYS A 301 -18.69 9.18 -0.98
C LYS A 301 -18.18 10.50 -0.41
N LEU A 302 -18.93 11.57 -0.66
CA LEU A 302 -18.60 12.91 -0.15
C LEU A 302 -18.52 12.95 1.39
N SER A 303 -19.38 12.19 2.08
CA SER A 303 -19.33 12.03 3.54
C SER A 303 -18.01 11.40 4.00
N SER A 304 -17.56 10.34 3.32
CA SER A 304 -16.29 9.65 3.60
C SER A 304 -15.09 10.56 3.33
N LEU A 305 -15.09 11.30 2.22
CA LEU A 305 -14.04 12.29 1.90
C LEU A 305 -13.96 13.40 2.95
N THR A 306 -15.11 13.91 3.40
CA THR A 306 -15.19 14.94 4.44
C THR A 306 -14.73 14.41 5.79
N ALA A 307 -15.14 13.19 6.17
CA ALA A 307 -14.66 12.53 7.38
C ALA A 307 -13.15 12.29 7.33
N ASN A 308 -12.63 11.84 6.18
CA ASN A 308 -11.19 11.63 5.97
C ASN A 308 -10.40 12.92 6.22
N MET A 309 -10.85 14.06 5.66
CA MET A 309 -10.18 15.34 5.87
C MET A 309 -10.18 15.76 7.35
N ARG A 310 -11.30 15.57 8.06
CA ARG A 310 -11.37 15.86 9.50
C ARG A 310 -10.41 14.98 10.31
N HIS A 311 -10.41 13.68 10.04
CA HIS A 311 -9.50 12.73 10.69
C HIS A 311 -8.05 13.02 10.37
N SER A 312 -7.72 13.37 9.13
CA SER A 312 -6.36 13.72 8.72
C SER A 312 -5.82 14.93 9.48
N ILE A 313 -6.62 15.99 9.62
CA ILE A 313 -6.25 17.19 10.39
C ILE A 313 -6.06 16.83 11.87
N LYS A 314 -6.98 16.03 12.44
CA LYS A 314 -6.89 15.60 13.85
C LYS A 314 -5.63 14.76 14.10
N LEU A 315 -5.35 13.80 13.23
CA LEU A 315 -4.21 12.90 13.31
C LEU A 315 -2.89 13.68 13.24
N TYR A 316 -2.76 14.54 12.23
CA TYR A 316 -1.60 15.42 12.08
C TYR A 316 -1.41 16.32 13.30
N ASN A 317 -2.49 16.94 13.81
CA ASN A 317 -2.39 17.82 14.97
C ASN A 317 -2.03 17.08 16.27
N SER A 318 -2.43 15.81 16.41
CA SER A 318 -2.23 15.05 17.65
C SER A 318 -0.84 14.43 17.76
N PHE A 319 -0.30 13.96 16.63
CA PHE A 319 0.96 13.18 16.63
C PHE A 319 2.14 13.92 16.01
N VAL A 320 1.88 14.89 15.15
CA VAL A 320 2.93 15.60 14.39
C VAL A 320 3.11 17.03 14.89
N LYS A 321 2.01 17.79 15.04
CA LYS A 321 2.07 19.19 15.43
C LYS A 321 2.43 19.34 16.91
N GLY A 322 3.58 19.95 17.19
CA GLY A 322 4.05 20.22 18.56
C GLY A 322 5.26 19.39 18.98
N LYS A 323 5.70 18.45 18.13
CA LYS A 323 7.02 17.80 18.19
C LYS A 323 8.01 18.51 17.25
#